data_AF-A0A974X9A9-F1
#
_entry.id   AF-A0A974X9A9-F1
#
_cell.length_a   1.000
_cell.length_b   1.000
_cell.length_c   1.000
_cell.angle_alpha   90.00
_cell.angle_beta   90.00
_cell.angle_gamma   90.00
#
_symmetry.space_group_name_H-M   'P 1'
#
loop_
_entity.id
_entity.type
_entity.pdbx_description
1 polymer ?
#
loop_
_entity_poly.entity_id
_entity_poly.type
_entity_poly.pdbx_seq_one_letter_code
_entity_poly.pdbx_strand_id
1 'polypeptide(L)'
;MKKLILLILIISTLVFSACGKEDLPYTAEKIEVQEESESKYVMYDPIDKIEDTKWRDMTFESFNTDNITYWFDSTVEMDKRIKYVSDTYMVINYLVEKYNLTEIPEYYISLDFYNHIEKGNVYLKLDEESSCIEDFIIQTMFKLTDTKCNYGLIYGISKSIEDELNTIASKQEIIENSDISTFIEKNTEVMDLTLPVFITEYYKEEDIEKTKYIAKEFVKYISEKHGEDKLKELLLSSSELTLDFDKEYKKYCDEWLKNIDCNIALQDETLPVRYEIYGDKHYPVAIVTEWMTYCFHREFKDENTGITGYKGTYQNVKECIRTFEKEMKDVRDFWPGEYTKMDAKENITFFNNFKLPNNHRSEYKFTRIDCTNLMDYIHEYTHAVTFKIDRIKTDEIITDGIAQYCAYKYSNYRRIEDLKHLTESINSKEYPFKDLYQIYSQYYGKDVSNIDVISFWEIVFYVNYRQDGKIILENEYIYNYSFGPLFTNYLISNYGIDKYVSVFNDFADFYIYYQKSFEDMKQEYIDYVFEKYDMYYEN
;
A
#
# COMPACT_ATOMS: atom_id res chain seq x y z
N MET A 1 -16.55 -21.21 -66.82
CA MET A 1 -15.80 -20.69 -65.66
C MET A 1 -16.50 -19.53 -64.97
N LYS A 2 -16.77 -18.37 -65.61
CA LYS A 2 -17.41 -17.22 -64.93
C LYS A 2 -18.78 -17.49 -64.27
N LYS A 3 -19.61 -18.35 -64.86
CA LYS A 3 -20.91 -18.77 -64.27
C LYS A 3 -20.79 -19.75 -63.10
N LEU A 4 -19.69 -20.52 -63.02
CA LEU A 4 -19.44 -21.47 -61.93
C LEU A 4 -18.87 -20.75 -60.70
N ILE A 5 -18.01 -19.74 -60.92
CA ILE A 5 -17.47 -18.88 -59.87
C ILE A 5 -18.59 -18.03 -59.24
N LEU A 6 -19.54 -17.54 -60.05
CA LEU A 6 -20.71 -16.80 -59.54
C LEU A 6 -21.64 -17.71 -58.72
N LEU A 7 -21.81 -18.98 -59.12
CA LEU A 7 -22.63 -19.94 -58.38
C LEU A 7 -21.98 -20.34 -57.05
N ILE A 8 -20.66 -20.52 -57.02
CA ILE A 8 -19.92 -20.81 -55.78
C ILE A 8 -19.97 -19.59 -54.84
N LEU A 9 -19.82 -18.37 -55.35
CA LEU A 9 -19.95 -17.15 -54.52
C LEU A 9 -21.37 -17.01 -53.96
N ILE A 10 -22.42 -17.24 -54.75
CA ILE A 10 -23.81 -17.16 -54.28
C ILE A 10 -24.11 -18.25 -53.24
N ILE A 11 -23.60 -19.47 -53.42
CA ILE A 11 -23.76 -20.55 -52.44
C ILE A 11 -22.97 -20.25 -51.16
N SER A 12 -21.75 -19.69 -51.24
CA SER A 12 -21.00 -19.26 -50.07
C SER A 12 -21.70 -18.12 -49.34
N THR A 13 -22.24 -17.12 -50.04
CA THR A 13 -23.01 -16.03 -49.41
C THR A 13 -24.30 -16.57 -48.77
N LEU A 14 -24.98 -17.54 -49.39
CA LEU A 14 -26.19 -18.18 -48.84
C LEU A 14 -25.90 -19.11 -47.66
N VAL A 15 -24.76 -19.81 -47.62
CA VAL A 15 -24.36 -20.64 -46.49
C VAL A 15 -23.90 -19.78 -45.30
N PHE A 16 -23.21 -18.66 -45.55
CA PHE A 16 -22.88 -17.70 -44.49
C PHE A 16 -24.08 -16.90 -43.97
N SER A 17 -25.15 -16.75 -44.76
CA SER A 17 -26.41 -16.15 -44.30
C SER A 17 -27.41 -17.17 -43.73
N ALA A 18 -27.18 -18.47 -43.89
CA ALA A 18 -27.99 -19.55 -43.31
C ALA A 18 -27.39 -20.19 -42.05
N CYS A 19 -26.12 -19.93 -41.71
CA CYS A 19 -25.48 -20.34 -40.44
C CYS A 19 -25.38 -19.21 -39.39
N GLY A 20 -26.07 -18.09 -39.60
CA GLY A 20 -26.15 -17.01 -38.61
C GLY A 20 -27.61 -16.76 -38.26
N LYS A 21 -27.99 -17.07 -37.01
CA LYS A 21 -29.34 -17.09 -36.41
C LYS A 21 -29.97 -18.49 -36.36
N GLU A 22 -29.40 -19.36 -35.54
CA GLU A 22 -30.28 -20.07 -34.61
C GLU A 22 -30.71 -19.03 -33.57
N ASP A 23 -32.02 -18.80 -33.51
CA ASP A 23 -32.67 -18.00 -32.48
C ASP A 23 -32.35 -18.60 -31.11
N LEU A 24 -31.33 -18.07 -30.43
CA LEU A 24 -31.40 -17.96 -28.97
C LEU A 24 -32.71 -17.23 -28.65
N PRO A 25 -33.46 -17.62 -27.62
CA PRO A 25 -34.69 -16.94 -27.24
C PRO A 25 -34.33 -15.59 -26.60
N TYR A 26 -33.86 -14.65 -27.42
CA TYR A 26 -33.62 -13.27 -27.05
C TYR A 26 -34.83 -12.47 -27.51
N THR A 27 -35.92 -12.58 -26.76
CA THR A 27 -36.86 -11.46 -26.72
C THR A 27 -36.09 -10.31 -26.11
N ALA A 28 -35.65 -9.37 -26.96
CA ALA A 28 -35.29 -8.04 -26.52
C ALA A 28 -36.53 -7.47 -25.83
N GLU A 29 -36.63 -7.66 -24.51
CA GLU A 29 -37.45 -6.80 -23.68
C GLU A 29 -37.00 -5.38 -23.98
N LYS A 30 -37.98 -4.52 -24.24
CA LYS A 30 -37.77 -3.11 -24.56
C LYS A 30 -36.85 -2.51 -23.49
N ILE A 31 -35.64 -2.15 -23.87
CA ILE A 31 -34.86 -1.16 -23.13
C ILE A 31 -35.64 0.16 -23.26
N GLU A 32 -36.41 0.50 -22.23
CA GLU A 32 -37.06 1.82 -22.14
C GLU A 32 -36.01 2.85 -21.71
N VAL A 33 -35.53 3.62 -22.68
CA VAL A 33 -34.70 4.80 -22.42
C VAL A 33 -35.60 5.86 -21.78
N GLN A 34 -35.49 6.07 -20.47
CA GLN A 34 -36.02 7.25 -19.80
C GLN A 34 -34.93 8.33 -19.76
N GLU A 35 -35.18 9.44 -20.46
CA GLU A 35 -34.33 10.64 -20.42
C GLU A 35 -34.68 11.53 -19.21
N GLU A 36 -33.61 12.15 -18.67
CA GLU A 36 -33.51 13.32 -17.78
C GLU A 36 -33.64 13.16 -16.25
N SER A 37 -32.47 13.18 -15.59
CA SER A 37 -32.22 14.05 -14.43
C SER A 37 -30.77 14.52 -14.43
N GLU A 38 -30.51 15.83 -14.59
CA GLU A 38 -29.17 16.41 -14.45
C GLU A 38 -28.76 16.39 -12.97
N SER A 39 -27.66 15.72 -12.64
CA SER A 39 -27.02 15.82 -11.33
C SER A 39 -25.62 16.42 -11.47
N LYS A 40 -25.28 17.42 -10.64
CA LYS A 40 -23.92 17.92 -10.50
C LYS A 40 -23.21 17.11 -9.42
N TYR A 41 -22.17 16.38 -9.79
CA TYR A 41 -21.35 15.61 -8.85
C TYR A 41 -20.15 16.45 -8.38
N VAL A 42 -19.90 16.46 -7.06
CA VAL A 42 -18.72 17.09 -6.46
C VAL A 42 -17.92 16.01 -5.75
N MET A 43 -16.79 15.62 -6.32
CA MET A 43 -15.86 14.68 -5.69
C MET A 43 -15.13 15.37 -4.53
N TYR A 44 -15.09 14.71 -3.37
CA TYR A 44 -14.24 15.09 -2.24
C TYR A 44 -12.88 14.43 -2.45
N ASP A 45 -11.87 15.26 -2.69
CA ASP A 45 -10.48 14.80 -2.72
C ASP A 45 -10.02 14.70 -1.26
N PRO A 46 -9.62 13.52 -0.75
CA PRO A 46 -9.05 13.42 0.59
C PRO A 46 -7.68 14.12 0.71
N ILE A 47 -7.13 14.61 -0.40
CA ILE A 47 -5.93 15.44 -0.44
C ILE A 47 -6.37 16.90 -0.54
N ASP A 48 -6.48 17.57 0.61
CA ASP A 48 -6.94 18.96 0.75
C ASP A 48 -6.17 20.03 -0.07
N LYS A 49 -5.19 19.66 -0.92
CA LYS A 49 -4.40 20.60 -1.74
C LYS A 49 -3.83 20.01 -3.05
N ILE A 50 -4.60 19.25 -3.86
CA ILE A 50 -4.21 19.01 -5.26
C ILE A 50 -5.25 19.65 -6.19
N GLU A 51 -4.81 20.69 -6.91
CA GLU A 51 -5.59 21.50 -7.85
C GLU A 51 -5.97 20.76 -9.15
N ASP A 52 -6.51 19.53 -9.09
CA ASP A 52 -7.09 18.89 -10.28
C ASP A 52 -8.62 18.78 -10.15
N THR A 53 -9.24 19.95 -10.13
CA THR A 53 -10.69 20.15 -9.99
C THR A 53 -11.51 19.78 -11.24
N LYS A 54 -10.92 19.13 -12.26
CA LYS A 54 -11.61 18.85 -13.53
C LYS A 54 -12.86 17.96 -13.38
N TRP A 55 -12.89 17.07 -12.39
CA TRP A 55 -14.01 16.15 -12.15
C TRP A 55 -15.26 16.82 -11.56
N ARG A 56 -15.09 17.97 -10.87
CA ARG A 56 -16.16 18.65 -10.13
C ARG A 56 -17.18 19.36 -11.03
N ASP A 57 -16.90 19.45 -12.33
CA ASP A 57 -17.76 20.12 -13.32
C ASP A 57 -18.33 19.14 -14.37
N MET A 58 -18.16 17.82 -14.18
CA MET A 58 -18.73 16.82 -15.09
C MET A 58 -20.25 16.74 -14.95
N THR A 59 -20.93 16.61 -16.09
CA THR A 59 -22.38 16.41 -16.16
C THR A 59 -22.64 14.97 -16.58
N PHE A 60 -23.48 14.26 -15.82
CA PHE A 60 -23.80 12.87 -16.06
C PHE A 60 -25.24 12.70 -16.53
N GLU A 61 -25.43 11.76 -17.45
CA GLU A 61 -26.71 11.34 -17.98
C GLU A 61 -26.98 9.88 -17.58
N SER A 62 -28.14 9.63 -16.99
CA SER A 62 -28.53 8.28 -16.58
C SER A 62 -29.00 7.44 -17.76
N PHE A 63 -28.55 6.19 -17.81
CA PHE A 63 -29.08 5.14 -18.67
C PHE A 63 -29.50 3.98 -17.78
N ASN A 64 -30.81 3.69 -17.73
CA ASN A 64 -31.36 2.68 -16.84
C ASN A 64 -31.72 1.41 -17.62
N THR A 65 -31.44 0.26 -17.01
CA THR A 65 -31.99 -1.05 -17.39
C THR A 65 -32.88 -1.57 -16.25
N ASP A 66 -33.46 -2.76 -16.39
CA ASP A 66 -34.38 -3.30 -15.36
C ASP A 66 -33.73 -3.42 -13.98
N ASN A 67 -32.41 -3.61 -13.91
CA ASN A 67 -31.69 -3.92 -12.68
C ASN A 67 -30.44 -3.06 -12.45
N ILE A 68 -30.04 -2.19 -13.39
CA ILE A 68 -28.77 -1.46 -13.35
C ILE A 68 -28.98 -0.01 -13.78
N THR A 69 -28.38 0.91 -13.02
CA THR A 69 -28.25 2.33 -13.37
C THR A 69 -26.82 2.64 -13.79
N TYR A 70 -26.68 3.16 -15.01
CA TYR A 70 -25.43 3.69 -15.55
C TYR A 70 -25.51 5.22 -15.60
N TRP A 71 -24.44 5.91 -15.25
CA TRP A 71 -24.28 7.36 -15.32
C TRP A 71 -23.13 7.66 -16.27
N PHE A 72 -23.43 8.03 -17.51
CA PHE A 72 -22.41 8.39 -18.49
C PHE A 72 -22.11 9.87 -18.43
N ASP A 73 -20.83 10.24 -18.46
CA ASP A 73 -20.42 11.60 -18.77
C ASP A 73 -21.06 12.04 -20.09
N SER A 74 -21.71 13.20 -20.07
CA SER A 74 -22.39 13.81 -21.21
C SER A 74 -21.52 13.90 -22.47
N THR A 75 -20.20 13.92 -22.33
CA THR A 75 -19.25 13.92 -23.46
C THR A 75 -19.11 12.57 -24.18
N VAL A 76 -19.53 11.46 -23.56
CA VAL A 76 -19.49 10.13 -24.17
C VAL A 76 -20.55 10.02 -25.26
N GLU A 77 -20.17 9.60 -26.47
CA GLU A 77 -21.11 9.45 -27.59
C GLU A 77 -22.15 8.35 -27.36
N MET A 78 -23.40 8.59 -27.76
CA MET A 78 -24.54 7.67 -27.52
C MET A 78 -24.29 6.24 -28.04
N ASP A 79 -23.70 6.09 -29.22
CA ASP A 79 -23.40 4.76 -29.79
C ASP A 79 -22.42 3.96 -28.90
N LYS A 80 -21.46 4.64 -28.26
CA LYS A 80 -20.55 4.03 -27.29
C LYS A 80 -21.28 3.64 -26.01
N ARG A 81 -22.19 4.49 -25.52
CA ARG A 81 -23.02 4.19 -24.33
C ARG A 81 -23.87 2.94 -24.55
N ILE A 82 -24.58 2.86 -25.67
CA ILE A 82 -25.43 1.72 -26.02
C ILE A 82 -24.61 0.43 -26.14
N LYS A 83 -23.46 0.49 -26.82
CA LYS A 83 -22.55 -0.67 -26.92
C LYS A 83 -22.07 -1.12 -25.54
N TYR A 84 -21.64 -0.18 -24.70
CA TYR A 84 -21.17 -0.48 -23.35
C TYR A 84 -22.26 -1.14 -22.48
N VAL A 85 -23.48 -0.59 -22.49
CA VAL A 85 -24.61 -1.20 -21.77
C VAL A 85 -24.89 -2.60 -22.31
N SER A 86 -24.91 -2.79 -23.63
CA SER A 86 -25.11 -4.11 -24.23
C SER A 86 -24.05 -5.13 -23.80
N ASP A 87 -22.78 -4.74 -23.80
CA ASP A 87 -21.66 -5.62 -23.46
C ASP A 87 -21.65 -5.97 -21.96
N THR A 88 -21.97 -5.01 -21.10
CA THR A 88 -21.91 -5.19 -19.63
C THR A 88 -23.18 -5.79 -19.01
N TYR A 89 -24.34 -5.63 -19.66
CA TYR A 89 -25.60 -6.18 -19.17
C TYR A 89 -25.56 -7.72 -19.05
N MET A 90 -24.96 -8.39 -20.03
CA MET A 90 -24.78 -9.85 -20.00
C MET A 90 -23.91 -10.29 -18.81
N VAL A 91 -22.85 -9.55 -18.54
CA VAL A 91 -21.94 -9.80 -17.42
C VAL A 91 -22.69 -9.68 -16.09
N ILE A 92 -23.49 -8.63 -15.90
CA ILE A 92 -24.23 -8.46 -14.65
C ILE A 92 -25.25 -9.56 -14.44
N ASN A 93 -26.01 -9.94 -15.47
CA ASN A 93 -26.95 -11.04 -15.33
C ASN A 93 -26.23 -12.34 -14.93
N TYR A 94 -25.09 -12.63 -15.57
CA TYR A 94 -24.27 -13.77 -15.20
C TYR A 94 -23.79 -13.69 -13.75
N LEU A 95 -23.31 -12.52 -13.32
CA LEU A 95 -22.83 -12.33 -11.95
C LEU A 95 -23.97 -12.46 -10.93
N VAL A 96 -25.14 -11.89 -11.21
CA VAL A 96 -26.35 -12.00 -10.38
C VAL A 96 -26.76 -13.46 -10.22
N GLU A 97 -26.81 -14.23 -11.32
CA GLU A 97 -27.19 -15.64 -11.29
C GLU A 97 -26.15 -16.53 -10.60
N LYS A 98 -24.86 -16.41 -10.96
CA LYS A 98 -23.79 -17.29 -10.47
C LYS A 98 -23.36 -16.96 -9.03
N TYR A 99 -23.31 -15.67 -8.67
CA TYR A 99 -22.83 -15.23 -7.36
C TYR A 99 -23.96 -14.83 -6.39
N ASN A 100 -25.22 -14.85 -6.84
CA ASN A 100 -26.41 -14.50 -6.06
C ASN A 100 -26.38 -13.06 -5.55
N LEU A 101 -26.17 -12.11 -6.46
CA LEU A 101 -26.08 -10.69 -6.11
C LEU A 101 -27.45 -10.10 -5.83
N THR A 102 -27.57 -9.44 -4.68
CA THR A 102 -28.84 -8.83 -4.22
C THR A 102 -28.81 -7.31 -4.26
N GLU A 103 -27.63 -6.69 -4.30
CA GLU A 103 -27.44 -5.26 -4.43
C GLU A 103 -26.51 -4.98 -5.62
N ILE A 104 -27.05 -4.39 -6.67
CA ILE A 104 -26.30 -4.01 -7.87
C ILE A 104 -25.82 -2.56 -7.68
N PRO A 105 -24.52 -2.26 -7.83
CA PRO A 105 -24.02 -0.91 -7.68
C PRO A 105 -24.44 -0.02 -8.86
N GLU A 106 -24.41 1.28 -8.64
CA GLU A 106 -24.48 2.26 -9.72
C GLU A 106 -23.11 2.40 -10.39
N TYR A 107 -23.11 2.53 -11.72
CA TYR A 107 -21.89 2.65 -12.52
C TYR A 107 -21.75 4.06 -13.07
N TYR A 108 -20.62 4.72 -12.83
CA TYR A 108 -20.28 6.03 -13.38
C TYR A 108 -19.18 5.86 -14.43
N ILE A 109 -19.43 6.32 -15.66
CA ILE A 109 -18.57 6.05 -16.81
C ILE A 109 -18.14 7.37 -17.46
N SER A 110 -16.82 7.57 -17.59
CA SER A 110 -16.23 8.71 -18.30
C SER A 110 -14.96 8.29 -19.05
N LEU A 111 -14.59 9.02 -20.10
CA LEU A 111 -13.30 8.85 -20.77
C LEU A 111 -12.12 9.30 -19.90
N ASP A 112 -12.41 10.19 -18.95
CA ASP A 112 -11.37 10.83 -18.16
C ASP A 112 -11.04 10.02 -16.90
N PHE A 113 -11.99 9.26 -16.31
CA PHE A 113 -11.82 8.60 -15.01
C PHE A 113 -10.59 7.68 -14.89
N TYR A 114 -10.19 7.44 -13.63
CA TYR A 114 -9.49 6.22 -13.24
C TYR A 114 -10.50 5.22 -12.66
N ASN A 115 -10.29 3.92 -12.90
CA ASN A 115 -11.15 2.89 -12.33
C ASN A 115 -11.04 2.90 -10.80
N HIS A 116 -12.14 3.09 -10.08
CA HIS A 116 -12.17 3.07 -8.61
C HIS A 116 -13.57 2.84 -8.05
N ILE A 117 -13.66 2.60 -6.74
CA ILE A 117 -14.92 2.47 -6.00
C ILE A 117 -15.00 3.59 -4.97
N GLU A 118 -16.07 4.38 -4.99
CA GLU A 118 -16.31 5.45 -4.02
C GLU A 118 -17.76 5.39 -3.52
N LYS A 119 -17.97 5.46 -2.19
CA LYS A 119 -19.32 5.55 -1.56
C LYS A 119 -20.33 4.50 -2.02
N GLY A 120 -19.86 3.31 -2.39
CA GLY A 120 -20.71 2.21 -2.85
C GLY A 120 -21.00 2.20 -4.36
N ASN A 121 -20.45 3.15 -5.11
CA ASN A 121 -20.57 3.23 -6.57
C ASN A 121 -19.27 2.79 -7.25
N VAL A 122 -19.39 2.33 -8.49
CA VAL A 122 -18.28 1.88 -9.33
C VAL A 122 -18.01 2.93 -10.40
N TYR A 123 -16.78 3.45 -10.45
CA TYR A 123 -16.35 4.46 -11.42
C TYR A 123 -15.41 3.80 -12.42
N LEU A 124 -15.73 3.91 -13.70
CA LEU A 124 -15.04 3.22 -14.78
C LEU A 124 -14.61 4.19 -15.87
N LYS A 125 -13.36 4.01 -16.29
CA LYS A 125 -12.81 4.63 -17.48
C LYS A 125 -13.30 3.88 -18.71
N LEU A 126 -13.93 4.61 -19.62
CA LEU A 126 -14.22 4.11 -20.95
C LEU A 126 -12.99 4.33 -21.84
N ASP A 127 -12.50 3.27 -22.48
CA ASP A 127 -11.47 3.39 -23.51
C ASP A 127 -12.12 3.82 -24.84
N GLU A 128 -11.38 4.57 -25.66
CA GLU A 128 -11.92 5.09 -26.92
C GLU A 128 -12.28 3.97 -27.90
N GLU A 129 -11.60 2.82 -27.81
CA GLU A 129 -11.70 1.69 -28.75
C GLU A 129 -12.38 0.44 -28.18
N SER A 130 -12.52 0.31 -26.85
CA SER A 130 -13.05 -0.92 -26.22
C SER A 130 -14.07 -0.64 -25.11
N SER A 131 -14.93 -1.62 -24.83
CA SER A 131 -15.91 -1.56 -23.74
C SER A 131 -15.32 -1.88 -22.37
N CYS A 132 -14.00 -2.11 -22.25
CA CYS A 132 -13.31 -2.40 -20.99
C CYS A 132 -14.02 -3.44 -20.10
N ILE A 133 -14.50 -4.54 -20.70
CA ILE A 133 -15.29 -5.59 -20.00
C ILE A 133 -14.51 -6.18 -18.82
N GLU A 134 -13.20 -6.40 -18.98
CA GLU A 134 -12.32 -6.91 -17.93
C GLU A 134 -12.37 -6.00 -16.68
N ASP A 135 -12.15 -4.69 -16.86
CA ASP A 135 -12.20 -3.70 -15.80
C ASP A 135 -13.58 -3.63 -15.16
N PHE A 136 -14.64 -3.70 -15.97
CA PHE A 136 -16.01 -3.73 -15.47
C PHE A 136 -16.24 -4.92 -14.54
N ILE A 137 -15.84 -6.13 -14.94
CA ILE A 137 -15.95 -7.33 -14.09
C ILE A 137 -15.12 -7.15 -12.82
N ILE A 138 -13.85 -6.73 -12.93
CA ILE A 138 -12.94 -6.58 -11.80
C ILE A 138 -13.49 -5.60 -10.76
N GLN A 139 -13.90 -4.40 -11.18
CA GLN A 139 -14.44 -3.40 -10.26
C GLN A 139 -15.78 -3.82 -9.66
N THR A 140 -16.63 -4.50 -10.45
CA THR A 140 -17.88 -5.06 -9.94
C THR A 140 -17.59 -6.11 -8.85
N MET A 141 -16.66 -7.03 -9.09
CA MET A 141 -16.28 -8.05 -8.11
C MET A 141 -15.72 -7.41 -6.83
N PHE A 142 -14.81 -6.43 -6.93
CA PHE A 142 -14.30 -5.69 -5.76
C PHE A 142 -15.42 -5.00 -4.97
N LYS A 143 -16.41 -4.43 -5.65
CA LYS A 143 -17.54 -3.77 -5.01
C LYS A 143 -18.44 -4.76 -4.25
N LEU A 144 -18.52 -6.01 -4.72
CA LEU A 144 -19.39 -7.04 -4.18
C LEU A 144 -18.75 -7.85 -3.06
N THR A 145 -17.42 -7.94 -3.05
CA THR A 145 -16.68 -8.66 -2.02
C THR A 145 -16.11 -7.69 -0.99
N ASP A 146 -14.99 -7.07 -1.31
CA ASP A 146 -14.28 -6.03 -0.57
C ASP A 146 -13.10 -5.59 -1.46
N THR A 147 -12.70 -4.32 -1.40
CA THR A 147 -11.55 -3.82 -2.18
C THR A 147 -10.25 -4.52 -1.82
N LYS A 148 -10.14 -5.10 -0.61
CA LYS A 148 -8.97 -5.82 -0.10
C LYS A 148 -8.86 -7.26 -0.62
N CYS A 149 -9.81 -7.75 -1.40
CA CYS A 149 -9.73 -9.10 -1.96
C CYS A 149 -8.46 -9.29 -2.80
N ASN A 150 -7.99 -10.53 -2.90
CA ASN A 150 -6.83 -10.86 -3.72
C ASN A 150 -7.14 -10.55 -5.20
N TYR A 151 -6.46 -9.54 -5.77
CA TYR A 151 -6.69 -9.10 -7.14
C TYR A 151 -6.47 -10.22 -8.16
N GLY A 152 -5.49 -11.10 -7.95
CA GLY A 152 -5.23 -12.23 -8.85
C GLY A 152 -6.37 -13.21 -8.94
N LEU A 153 -7.03 -13.49 -7.81
CA LEU A 153 -8.27 -14.29 -7.80
C LEU A 153 -9.36 -13.59 -8.60
N ILE A 154 -9.57 -12.30 -8.39
CA ILE A 154 -10.57 -11.51 -9.13
C ILE A 154 -10.26 -11.49 -10.63
N TYR A 155 -8.99 -11.30 -11.01
CA TYR A 155 -8.54 -11.31 -12.40
C TYR A 155 -8.73 -12.69 -13.04
N GLY A 156 -8.33 -13.76 -12.38
CA GLY A 156 -8.52 -15.12 -12.91
C GLY A 156 -10.01 -15.46 -13.08
N ILE A 157 -10.85 -15.03 -12.14
CA ILE A 157 -12.31 -15.15 -12.23
C ILE A 157 -12.84 -14.33 -13.41
N SER A 158 -12.40 -13.08 -13.58
CA SER A 158 -12.88 -12.24 -14.69
C SER A 158 -12.56 -12.88 -16.03
N LYS A 159 -11.38 -13.47 -16.19
CA LYS A 159 -11.02 -14.24 -17.39
C LYS A 159 -11.85 -15.49 -17.59
N SER A 160 -12.17 -16.22 -16.53
CA SER A 160 -13.09 -17.37 -16.64
C SER A 160 -14.48 -16.93 -17.12
N ILE A 161 -14.99 -15.80 -16.63
CA ILE A 161 -16.29 -15.24 -17.03
C ILE A 161 -16.25 -14.80 -18.49
N GLU A 162 -15.19 -14.11 -18.92
CA GLU A 162 -15.03 -13.70 -20.31
C GLU A 162 -15.00 -14.90 -21.28
N ASP A 163 -14.29 -15.97 -20.91
CA ASP A 163 -14.23 -17.21 -21.67
C ASP A 163 -15.62 -17.89 -21.77
N GLU A 164 -16.38 -17.94 -20.67
CA GLU A 164 -17.71 -18.54 -20.62
C GLU A 164 -18.75 -17.74 -21.44
N LEU A 165 -18.70 -16.41 -21.36
CA LEU A 165 -19.64 -15.54 -22.06
C LEU A 165 -19.31 -15.34 -23.54
N ASN A 166 -18.14 -15.83 -24.01
CA ASN A 166 -17.61 -15.52 -25.34
C ASN A 166 -17.66 -14.02 -25.65
N THR A 167 -17.53 -13.17 -24.62
CA THR A 167 -17.24 -11.75 -24.80
C THR A 167 -15.94 -11.64 -25.59
N ILE A 168 -15.68 -10.53 -26.27
CA ILE A 168 -14.50 -10.32 -27.12
C ILE A 168 -13.23 -10.39 -26.24
N ALA A 169 -12.83 -11.59 -25.86
CA ALA A 169 -11.68 -11.86 -25.04
C ALA A 169 -10.50 -11.97 -26.00
N SER A 170 -9.49 -11.17 -25.75
CA SER A 170 -8.18 -11.39 -26.32
C SER A 170 -7.84 -12.86 -26.10
N LYS A 171 -7.62 -13.61 -27.18
CA LYS A 171 -7.03 -14.95 -27.08
C LYS A 171 -5.66 -14.75 -26.44
N GLN A 172 -5.58 -14.96 -25.13
CA GLN A 172 -4.30 -14.97 -24.44
C GLN A 172 -3.48 -16.11 -25.03
N GLU A 173 -2.21 -15.84 -25.30
CA GLU A 173 -1.30 -16.85 -25.84
C GLU A 173 -1.19 -18.01 -24.83
N ILE A 174 -1.29 -19.24 -25.34
CA ILE A 174 -1.13 -20.43 -24.50
C ILE A 174 0.35 -20.57 -24.16
N ILE A 175 0.68 -20.53 -22.88
CA ILE A 175 2.05 -20.68 -22.37
C ILE A 175 2.24 -22.13 -21.91
N GLU A 176 3.34 -22.76 -22.31
CA GLU A 176 3.65 -24.14 -21.88
C GLU A 176 3.95 -24.20 -20.37
N ASN A 177 3.50 -25.27 -19.71
CA ASN A 177 3.73 -25.46 -18.27
C ASN A 177 5.22 -25.40 -17.88
N SER A 178 6.12 -25.87 -18.74
CA SER A 178 7.57 -25.79 -18.51
C SER A 178 8.10 -24.36 -18.43
N ASP A 179 7.53 -23.46 -19.24
CA ASP A 179 7.91 -22.04 -19.24
C ASP A 179 7.36 -21.34 -17.99
N ILE A 180 6.13 -21.70 -17.59
CA ILE A 180 5.51 -21.22 -16.34
C ILE A 180 6.33 -21.68 -15.14
N SER A 181 6.69 -22.96 -15.07
CA SER A 181 7.53 -23.49 -13.98
C SER A 181 8.86 -22.75 -13.90
N THR A 182 9.54 -22.58 -15.04
CA THR A 182 10.83 -21.86 -15.09
C THR A 182 10.70 -20.40 -14.65
N PHE A 183 9.57 -19.75 -14.97
CA PHE A 183 9.29 -18.38 -14.56
C PHE A 183 9.04 -18.29 -13.05
N ILE A 184 8.18 -19.14 -12.49
CA ILE A 184 7.88 -19.19 -11.06
C ILE A 184 9.14 -19.55 -10.26
N GLU A 185 9.99 -20.42 -10.78
CA GLU A 185 11.25 -20.80 -10.13
C GLU A 185 12.21 -19.65 -9.89
N LYS A 186 12.14 -18.62 -10.73
CA LYS A 186 12.97 -17.42 -10.61
C LYS A 186 12.25 -16.29 -9.87
N ASN A 187 10.92 -16.37 -9.75
CA ASN A 187 10.06 -15.29 -9.26
C ASN A 187 8.94 -15.87 -8.39
N THR A 188 9.28 -16.59 -7.31
CA THR A 188 8.28 -17.28 -6.47
C THR A 188 7.22 -16.35 -5.88
N GLU A 189 7.56 -15.06 -5.75
CA GLU A 189 6.69 -14.00 -5.25
C GLU A 189 5.47 -13.74 -6.13
N VAL A 190 5.47 -14.14 -7.41
CA VAL A 190 4.30 -13.97 -8.30
C VAL A 190 3.11 -14.84 -7.89
N MET A 191 3.32 -15.82 -7.00
CA MET A 191 2.31 -16.78 -6.56
C MET A 191 1.34 -16.23 -5.51
N ASP A 192 1.54 -15.02 -5.00
CA ASP A 192 0.44 -14.32 -4.34
C ASP A 192 -0.59 -13.76 -5.33
N LEU A 193 -0.30 -13.86 -6.64
CA LEU A 193 -1.12 -13.42 -7.77
C LEU A 193 -1.53 -11.95 -7.72
N THR A 194 -0.87 -11.12 -6.91
CA THR A 194 -1.23 -9.70 -6.81
C THR A 194 -0.48 -8.83 -7.83
N LEU A 195 0.53 -9.39 -8.50
CA LEU A 195 1.29 -8.72 -9.55
C LEU A 195 0.45 -8.11 -10.69
N PRO A 196 -0.70 -8.68 -11.10
CA PRO A 196 -1.55 -8.08 -12.14
C PRO A 196 -2.16 -6.72 -11.77
N VAL A 197 -2.15 -6.30 -10.49
CA VAL A 197 -2.50 -4.92 -10.07
C VAL A 197 -1.49 -3.91 -10.61
N PHE A 198 -0.27 -4.36 -10.86
CA PHE A 198 0.85 -3.49 -11.19
C PHE A 198 0.83 -3.12 -12.68
N ILE A 199 0.91 -1.83 -12.95
CA ILE A 199 1.15 -1.26 -14.27
C ILE A 199 2.56 -1.63 -14.78
N THR A 200 2.83 -1.52 -16.08
CA THR A 200 4.11 -1.87 -16.73
C THR A 200 5.35 -1.09 -16.25
N GLU A 201 5.19 -0.23 -15.23
CA GLU A 201 6.27 0.54 -14.61
C GLU A 201 7.13 -0.29 -13.62
N TYR A 202 6.61 -1.42 -13.09
CA TYR A 202 7.29 -2.23 -12.05
C TYR A 202 7.92 -3.51 -12.58
N TYR A 203 7.23 -4.13 -13.52
CA TYR A 203 7.60 -5.40 -14.13
C TYR A 203 7.58 -5.24 -15.64
N LYS A 204 8.37 -6.08 -16.32
CA LYS A 204 8.28 -6.15 -17.77
C LYS A 204 6.86 -6.56 -18.12
N GLU A 205 6.31 -5.96 -19.16
CA GLU A 205 4.99 -6.32 -19.69
C GLU A 205 4.85 -7.83 -19.88
N GLU A 206 5.91 -8.51 -20.34
CA GLU A 206 5.99 -9.97 -20.44
C GLU A 206 5.73 -10.70 -19.10
N ASP A 207 6.28 -10.21 -17.99
CA ASP A 207 6.13 -10.82 -16.67
C ASP A 207 4.71 -10.58 -16.11
N ILE A 208 4.12 -9.43 -16.41
CA ILE A 208 2.73 -9.09 -16.07
C ILE A 208 1.78 -10.02 -16.82
N GLU A 209 1.95 -10.16 -18.14
CA GLU A 209 1.11 -11.03 -18.97
C GLU A 209 1.25 -12.51 -18.58
N LYS A 210 2.46 -12.95 -18.20
CA LYS A 210 2.67 -14.28 -17.61
C LYS A 210 1.92 -14.45 -16.29
N THR A 211 1.94 -13.45 -15.42
CA THR A 211 1.25 -13.58 -14.12
C THR A 211 -0.27 -13.54 -14.27
N LYS A 212 -0.79 -12.77 -15.22
CA LYS A 212 -2.21 -12.83 -15.64
C LYS A 212 -2.60 -14.23 -16.13
N TYR A 213 -1.75 -14.85 -16.95
CA TYR A 213 -1.97 -16.23 -17.41
C TYR A 213 -1.97 -17.23 -16.24
N ILE A 214 -1.00 -17.12 -15.34
CA ILE A 214 -0.90 -17.93 -14.11
C ILE A 214 -2.18 -17.79 -13.28
N ALA A 215 -2.67 -16.57 -13.08
CA ALA A 215 -3.89 -16.32 -12.31
C ALA A 215 -5.13 -16.97 -12.94
N LYS A 216 -5.27 -16.88 -14.26
CA LYS A 216 -6.32 -17.55 -15.03
C LYS A 216 -6.26 -19.08 -14.86
N GLU A 217 -5.09 -19.68 -15.10
CA GLU A 217 -4.95 -21.15 -15.02
C GLU A 217 -5.07 -21.67 -13.58
N PHE A 218 -4.65 -20.90 -12.58
CA PHE A 218 -4.86 -21.23 -11.18
C PHE A 218 -6.35 -21.24 -10.83
N VAL A 219 -7.11 -20.19 -11.19
CA VAL A 219 -8.56 -20.13 -10.94
C VAL A 219 -9.29 -21.27 -11.63
N LYS A 220 -8.94 -21.55 -12.89
CA LYS A 220 -9.48 -22.68 -13.64
C LYS A 220 -9.21 -24.01 -12.94
N TYR A 221 -7.98 -24.23 -12.48
CA TYR A 221 -7.62 -25.43 -11.72
C TYR A 221 -8.47 -25.57 -10.45
N ILE A 222 -8.67 -24.50 -9.68
CA ILE A 222 -9.50 -24.55 -8.47
C ILE A 222 -10.96 -24.87 -8.82
N SER A 223 -11.54 -24.21 -9.81
CA SER A 223 -12.92 -24.49 -10.25
C SER A 223 -13.10 -25.94 -10.71
N GLU A 224 -12.18 -26.46 -11.53
CA GLU A 224 -12.26 -27.83 -12.06
C GLU A 224 -12.00 -28.91 -11.00
N LYS A 225 -11.08 -28.66 -10.05
CA LYS A 225 -10.63 -29.67 -9.08
C LYS A 225 -11.40 -29.66 -7.77
N HIS A 226 -11.73 -28.46 -7.27
CA HIS A 226 -12.33 -28.23 -5.95
C HIS A 226 -13.74 -27.63 -6.02
N GLY A 227 -14.18 -27.20 -7.20
CA GLY A 227 -15.52 -26.65 -7.45
C GLY A 227 -15.62 -25.15 -7.24
N GLU A 228 -16.65 -24.56 -7.85
CA GLU A 228 -16.97 -23.12 -7.79
C GLU A 228 -17.21 -22.62 -6.36
N ASP A 229 -17.77 -23.45 -5.47
CA ASP A 229 -18.01 -23.08 -4.07
C ASP A 229 -16.70 -22.78 -3.33
N LYS A 230 -15.64 -23.55 -3.57
CA LYS A 230 -14.33 -23.32 -2.94
C LYS A 230 -13.66 -22.07 -3.52
N LEU A 231 -13.82 -21.80 -4.82
CA LEU A 231 -13.34 -20.56 -5.42
C LEU A 231 -14.01 -19.33 -4.80
N LYS A 232 -15.33 -19.39 -4.60
CA LYS A 232 -16.10 -18.34 -3.89
C LYS A 232 -15.64 -18.17 -2.44
N GLU A 233 -15.41 -19.26 -1.72
CA GLU A 233 -14.88 -19.24 -0.35
C GLU A 233 -13.50 -18.57 -0.28
N LEU A 234 -12.57 -18.93 -1.17
CA LEU A 234 -11.24 -18.31 -1.23
C LEU A 234 -11.34 -16.82 -1.55
N LEU A 235 -12.18 -16.43 -2.51
CA LEU A 235 -12.38 -15.03 -2.85
C LEU A 235 -12.90 -14.22 -1.65
N LEU A 236 -13.98 -14.68 -1.00
CA LEU A 236 -14.58 -13.98 0.14
C LEU A 236 -13.65 -13.92 1.35
N SER A 237 -12.90 -15.00 1.62
CA SER A 237 -11.97 -15.05 2.75
C SER A 237 -10.71 -14.21 2.49
N SER A 238 -10.38 -13.93 1.22
CA SER A 238 -9.17 -13.18 0.86
C SER A 238 -9.18 -11.72 1.36
N SER A 239 -10.35 -11.14 1.62
CA SER A 239 -10.51 -9.78 2.14
C SER A 239 -10.22 -9.64 3.64
N GLU A 240 -10.24 -10.75 4.38
CA GLU A 240 -10.08 -10.73 5.85
C GLU A 240 -8.66 -10.31 6.29
N LEU A 241 -7.70 -10.28 5.36
CA LEU A 241 -6.31 -9.86 5.60
C LEU A 241 -5.68 -10.61 6.80
N THR A 242 -5.82 -11.93 6.81
CA THR A 242 -5.29 -12.80 7.87
C THR A 242 -4.28 -13.81 7.34
N LEU A 243 -3.32 -14.19 8.20
CA LEU A 243 -2.37 -15.26 7.91
C LEU A 243 -3.04 -16.64 7.74
N ASP A 244 -4.24 -16.83 8.30
CA ASP A 244 -4.93 -18.11 8.19
C ASP A 244 -5.47 -18.31 6.78
N PHE A 245 -5.99 -17.25 6.14
CA PHE A 245 -6.25 -17.27 4.70
C PHE A 245 -4.96 -17.55 3.92
N ASP A 246 -3.86 -16.83 4.18
CA ASP A 246 -2.63 -16.98 3.37
C ASP A 246 -2.06 -18.41 3.47
N LYS A 247 -2.15 -19.05 4.64
CA LYS A 247 -1.78 -20.47 4.82
C LYS A 247 -2.68 -21.43 4.05
N GLU A 248 -3.99 -21.18 4.02
CA GLU A 248 -4.93 -22.01 3.26
C GLU A 248 -4.71 -21.82 1.76
N TYR A 249 -4.65 -20.58 1.29
CA TYR A 249 -4.37 -20.21 -0.08
C TYR A 249 -3.07 -20.84 -0.59
N LYS A 250 -2.00 -20.77 0.20
CA LYS A 250 -0.72 -21.43 -0.10
C LYS A 250 -0.85 -22.93 -0.37
N LYS A 251 -1.70 -23.66 0.38
CA LYS A 251 -1.89 -25.11 0.15
C LYS A 251 -2.41 -25.37 -1.26
N TYR A 252 -3.33 -24.53 -1.73
CA TYR A 252 -3.88 -24.62 -3.08
C TYR A 252 -2.84 -24.24 -4.14
N CYS A 253 -2.04 -23.20 -3.90
CA CYS A 253 -0.92 -22.86 -4.77
C CYS A 253 0.09 -24.01 -4.86
N ASP A 254 0.53 -24.58 -3.74
CA ASP A 254 1.47 -25.72 -3.71
C ASP A 254 0.89 -26.97 -4.39
N GLU A 255 -0.43 -27.18 -4.33
CA GLU A 255 -1.12 -28.27 -5.05
C GLU A 255 -1.11 -28.03 -6.56
N TRP A 256 -1.44 -26.81 -6.99
CA TRP A 256 -1.43 -26.41 -8.39
C TRP A 256 -0.02 -26.45 -9.00
N LEU A 257 1.00 -25.97 -8.27
CA LEU A 257 2.40 -26.03 -8.71
C LEU A 257 2.84 -27.47 -8.99
N LYS A 258 2.46 -28.43 -8.14
CA LYS A 258 2.70 -29.86 -8.40
C LYS A 258 1.98 -30.37 -9.63
N ASN A 259 0.77 -29.87 -9.90
CA ASN A 259 -0.01 -30.27 -11.09
C ASN A 259 0.61 -29.79 -12.41
N ILE A 260 1.42 -28.71 -12.38
CA ILE A 260 2.16 -28.21 -13.55
C ILE A 260 3.63 -28.64 -13.56
N ASP A 261 3.99 -29.66 -12.77
CA ASP A 261 5.36 -30.19 -12.62
C ASP A 261 6.39 -29.17 -12.06
N CYS A 262 5.93 -28.13 -11.35
CA CYS A 262 6.79 -27.18 -10.65
C CYS A 262 7.14 -27.68 -9.24
N ASN A 263 8.42 -27.95 -8.99
CA ASN A 263 8.90 -28.61 -7.76
C ASN A 263 9.33 -27.64 -6.64
N ILE A 264 8.76 -26.44 -6.62
CA ILE A 264 9.02 -25.47 -5.55
C ILE A 264 8.01 -25.63 -4.41
N ALA A 265 8.52 -25.51 -3.19
CA ALA A 265 7.70 -25.29 -2.01
C ALA A 265 7.66 -23.79 -1.72
N LEU A 266 6.47 -23.19 -1.75
CA LEU A 266 6.31 -21.80 -1.35
C LEU A 266 6.65 -21.66 0.13
N GLN A 267 7.16 -20.49 0.52
CA GLN A 267 7.35 -20.16 1.93
C GLN A 267 6.04 -19.73 2.57
N ASP A 268 5.90 -19.94 3.88
CA ASP A 268 4.75 -19.43 4.61
C ASP A 268 4.83 -17.90 4.66
N GLU A 269 3.69 -17.25 4.39
CA GLU A 269 3.59 -15.81 4.52
C GLU A 269 3.67 -15.44 6.01
N THR A 270 4.39 -14.35 6.31
CA THR A 270 4.63 -13.89 7.68
C THR A 270 3.85 -12.62 8.01
N LEU A 271 3.30 -11.98 6.98
CA LEU A 271 2.48 -10.79 7.06
C LEU A 271 1.40 -10.84 5.97
N PRO A 272 0.11 -10.68 6.31
CA PRO A 272 -0.92 -10.57 5.29
C PRO A 272 -0.78 -9.23 4.55
N VAL A 273 -0.65 -9.30 3.23
CA VAL A 273 -0.51 -8.14 2.34
C VAL A 273 -1.54 -8.25 1.22
N ARG A 274 -2.25 -7.15 0.94
CA ARG A 274 -3.15 -7.02 -0.21
C ARG A 274 -2.83 -5.77 -0.98
N TYR A 275 -3.15 -5.79 -2.26
CA TYR A 275 -2.88 -4.69 -3.18
C TYR A 275 -4.21 -4.22 -3.75
N GLU A 276 -4.47 -2.93 -3.60
CA GLU A 276 -5.69 -2.29 -4.05
C GLU A 276 -5.37 -1.26 -5.12
N ILE A 277 -6.25 -1.10 -6.11
CA ILE A 277 -6.19 0.04 -7.01
C ILE A 277 -6.67 1.25 -6.22
N TYR A 278 -5.79 2.23 -6.03
CA TYR A 278 -6.09 3.44 -5.26
C TYR A 278 -6.66 4.57 -6.14
N GLY A 279 -6.45 4.48 -7.47
CA GLY A 279 -7.10 5.37 -8.44
C GLY A 279 -6.52 6.79 -8.53
N ASP A 280 -5.42 7.08 -7.85
CA ASP A 280 -4.73 8.37 -7.90
C ASP A 280 -3.58 8.38 -8.92
N LYS A 281 -3.38 9.48 -9.65
CA LYS A 281 -2.35 9.58 -10.70
C LYS A 281 -0.90 9.56 -10.17
N HIS A 282 -0.70 9.95 -8.91
CA HIS A 282 0.58 9.92 -8.21
C HIS A 282 0.74 8.64 -7.39
N TYR A 283 -0.37 8.08 -6.90
CA TYR A 283 -0.46 6.87 -6.11
C TYR A 283 -1.43 5.83 -6.73
N PRO A 284 -1.15 5.23 -7.90
CA PRO A 284 -2.04 4.24 -8.52
C PRO A 284 -2.37 3.00 -7.68
N VAL A 285 -1.50 2.55 -6.77
CA VAL A 285 -1.66 1.30 -6.03
C VAL A 285 -1.45 1.55 -4.54
N ALA A 286 -2.38 1.04 -3.72
CA ALA A 286 -2.21 0.99 -2.28
C ALA A 286 -1.86 -0.43 -1.85
N ILE A 287 -1.03 -0.54 -0.82
CA ILE A 287 -0.65 -1.83 -0.23
C ILE A 287 -1.23 -1.86 1.17
N VAL A 288 -2.11 -2.82 1.44
CA VAL A 288 -2.87 -2.91 2.68
C VAL A 288 -2.33 -4.05 3.53
N THR A 289 -2.06 -3.74 4.79
CA THR A 289 -1.65 -4.68 5.83
C THR A 289 -2.60 -4.57 7.02
N GLU A 290 -2.35 -5.38 8.05
CA GLU A 290 -3.16 -5.41 9.28
C GLU A 290 -3.30 -4.02 9.92
N TRP A 291 -2.25 -3.20 9.88
CA TRP A 291 -2.20 -1.93 10.62
C TRP A 291 -2.17 -0.69 9.75
N MET A 292 -1.86 -0.84 8.45
CA MET A 292 -1.58 0.32 7.63
C MET A 292 -1.93 0.13 6.15
N THR A 293 -2.19 1.25 5.50
CA THR A 293 -2.27 1.34 4.05
C THR A 293 -1.08 2.16 3.54
N TYR A 294 -0.23 1.57 2.70
CA TYR A 294 0.94 2.21 2.12
C TYR A 294 0.63 2.69 0.70
N CYS A 295 0.82 3.98 0.45
CA CYS A 295 0.67 4.61 -0.84
C CYS A 295 2.05 5.13 -1.27
N PHE A 296 2.67 4.45 -2.24
CA PHE A 296 3.98 4.87 -2.75
C PHE A 296 3.83 5.88 -3.89
N HIS A 297 4.50 7.04 -3.88
CA HIS A 297 4.43 7.95 -5.01
C HIS A 297 5.19 7.36 -6.20
N ARG A 298 4.59 7.39 -7.39
CA ARG A 298 5.11 6.78 -8.62
C ARG A 298 6.54 7.13 -9.04
N GLU A 299 7.06 8.29 -8.67
CA GLU A 299 8.44 8.69 -9.00
C GLU A 299 9.35 8.75 -7.77
N PHE A 300 8.90 8.21 -6.63
CA PHE A 300 9.75 8.14 -5.45
C PHE A 300 11.03 7.36 -5.76
N LYS A 301 12.14 7.76 -5.14
CA LYS A 301 13.41 7.05 -5.23
C LYS A 301 14.18 7.19 -3.93
N ASP A 302 14.29 6.08 -3.23
CA ASP A 302 15.18 5.92 -2.11
C ASP A 302 16.38 5.07 -2.56
N GLU A 303 17.54 5.71 -2.63
CA GLU A 303 18.78 5.09 -3.08
C GLU A 303 19.40 4.16 -2.03
N ASN A 304 19.07 4.35 -0.75
CA ASN A 304 19.59 3.54 0.35
C ASN A 304 18.87 2.19 0.43
N THR A 305 17.58 2.17 0.15
CA THR A 305 16.73 0.97 0.19
C THR A 305 16.59 0.29 -1.17
N GLY A 306 16.97 0.98 -2.25
CA GLY A 306 16.68 0.55 -3.62
C GLY A 306 15.19 0.63 -3.97
N ILE A 307 14.37 1.23 -3.10
CA ILE A 307 12.94 1.43 -3.34
C ILE A 307 12.78 2.68 -4.19
N THR A 308 12.71 2.46 -5.49
CA THR A 308 12.15 3.45 -6.40
C THR A 308 10.65 3.27 -6.43
N GLY A 309 9.88 4.17 -5.82
CA GLY A 309 8.42 4.32 -5.91
C GLY A 309 7.72 3.10 -6.49
N TYR A 310 7.22 3.23 -7.71
CA TYR A 310 6.60 2.14 -8.45
C TYR A 310 7.52 1.45 -9.46
N LYS A 311 8.83 1.44 -9.18
CA LYS A 311 9.88 0.90 -10.07
C LYS A 311 10.84 -0.06 -9.35
N GLY A 312 10.62 -0.36 -8.07
CA GLY A 312 11.37 -1.37 -7.32
C GLY A 312 10.92 -2.79 -7.68
N THR A 313 11.76 -3.80 -7.39
CA THR A 313 11.29 -5.21 -7.49
C THR A 313 10.21 -5.45 -6.45
N TYR A 314 9.20 -6.26 -6.78
CA TYR A 314 8.10 -6.58 -5.87
C TYR A 314 8.60 -7.15 -4.53
N GLN A 315 9.66 -7.97 -4.60
CA GLN A 315 10.34 -8.50 -3.44
C GLN A 315 10.88 -7.40 -2.50
N ASN A 316 11.54 -6.36 -3.05
CA ASN A 316 12.05 -5.26 -2.23
C ASN A 316 10.92 -4.49 -1.53
N VAL A 317 9.78 -4.31 -2.22
CA VAL A 317 8.60 -3.65 -1.65
C VAL A 317 8.00 -4.50 -0.51
N LYS A 318 7.84 -5.81 -0.71
CA LYS A 318 7.37 -6.72 0.35
C LYS A 318 8.32 -6.77 1.54
N GLU A 319 9.62 -6.84 1.32
CA GLU A 319 10.62 -6.84 2.39
C GLU A 319 10.63 -5.53 3.19
N CYS A 320 10.46 -4.39 2.52
CA CYS A 320 10.31 -3.09 3.15
C CYS A 320 9.06 -3.05 4.05
N ILE A 321 7.90 -3.45 3.52
CA ILE A 321 6.65 -3.47 4.29
C ILE A 321 6.77 -4.41 5.49
N ARG A 322 7.32 -5.61 5.31
CA ARG A 322 7.57 -6.53 6.44
C ARG A 322 8.47 -5.92 7.50
N THR A 323 9.47 -5.13 7.08
CA THR A 323 10.35 -4.40 7.99
C THR A 323 9.55 -3.34 8.75
N PHE A 324 8.76 -2.52 8.06
CA PHE A 324 7.91 -1.51 8.68
C PHE A 324 6.90 -2.10 9.66
N GLU A 325 6.18 -3.16 9.29
CA GLU A 325 5.25 -3.84 10.17
C GLU A 325 5.96 -4.38 11.42
N LYS A 326 7.12 -5.02 11.26
CA LYS A 326 7.90 -5.46 12.42
C LYS A 326 8.28 -4.30 13.34
N GLU A 327 8.78 -3.20 12.79
CA GLU A 327 9.19 -2.03 13.57
C GLU A 327 7.99 -1.37 14.27
N MET A 328 6.84 -1.30 13.59
CA MET A 328 5.59 -0.83 14.18
C MET A 328 5.09 -1.72 15.32
N LYS A 329 5.25 -3.05 15.17
CA LYS A 329 4.96 -4.01 16.23
C LYS A 329 5.84 -3.75 17.44
N ASP A 330 7.14 -3.55 17.22
CA ASP A 330 8.10 -3.28 18.30
C ASP A 330 7.78 -1.96 19.03
N VAL A 331 7.33 -0.92 18.31
CA VAL A 331 6.82 0.33 18.91
C VAL A 331 5.55 0.06 19.73
N ARG A 332 4.60 -0.73 19.23
CA ARG A 332 3.38 -1.07 20.00
C ARG A 332 3.72 -1.88 21.25
N ASP A 333 4.53 -2.92 21.11
CA ASP A 333 4.94 -3.80 22.22
C ASP A 333 5.74 -3.03 23.30
N PHE A 334 6.35 -1.90 22.92
CA PHE A 334 7.04 -1.01 23.85
C PHE A 334 6.08 -0.22 24.78
N TRP A 335 4.84 0.05 24.36
CA TRP A 335 3.87 0.82 25.17
C TRP A 335 3.07 -0.09 26.12
N PRO A 336 3.11 0.14 27.45
CA PRO A 336 2.34 -0.66 28.39
C PRO A 336 0.83 -0.30 28.35
N GLY A 337 -0.05 -1.29 28.31
CA GLY A 337 -1.49 -1.12 28.61
C GLY A 337 -2.40 -0.70 27.44
N GLU A 338 -3.46 0.07 27.73
CA GLU A 338 -4.53 0.44 26.77
C GLU A 338 -4.09 1.42 25.66
N TYR A 339 -2.85 1.92 25.72
CA TYR A 339 -2.25 2.83 24.72
C TYR A 339 -1.97 2.15 23.39
N THR A 340 -1.95 0.81 23.35
CA THR A 340 -1.76 0.00 22.14
C THR A 340 -3.05 -0.28 21.38
N LYS A 341 -4.20 0.05 21.97
CA LYS A 341 -5.52 -0.08 21.35
C LYS A 341 -5.82 1.14 20.49
N MET A 342 -5.05 1.34 19.42
CA MET A 342 -5.73 1.87 18.23
C MET A 342 -6.82 0.85 17.92
N ASP A 343 -8.07 1.30 17.85
CA ASP A 343 -9.13 0.47 17.28
C ASP A 343 -8.60 0.03 15.91
N ALA A 344 -8.55 -1.27 15.66
CA ALA A 344 -8.12 -1.87 14.39
C ALA A 344 -8.95 -1.41 13.16
N LYS A 345 -9.84 -0.43 13.36
CA LYS A 345 -10.70 0.21 12.37
C LYS A 345 -10.13 1.52 11.81
N GLU A 346 -9.15 2.14 12.47
CA GLU A 346 -8.49 3.37 11.98
C GLU A 346 -7.20 2.97 11.24
N ASN A 347 -7.32 2.44 10.02
CA ASN A 347 -6.16 2.15 9.18
C ASN A 347 -5.43 3.48 8.89
N ILE A 348 -4.18 3.62 9.37
CA ILE A 348 -3.38 4.80 9.06
C ILE A 348 -2.95 4.68 7.59
N THR A 349 -3.05 5.75 6.82
CA THR A 349 -2.54 5.77 5.45
C THR A 349 -1.20 6.47 5.40
N PHE A 350 -0.15 5.74 5.01
CA PHE A 350 1.17 6.26 4.75
C PHE A 350 1.29 6.73 3.31
N PHE A 351 1.58 8.00 3.09
CA PHE A 351 1.99 8.55 1.80
C PHE A 351 3.44 8.96 1.87
N ASN A 352 4.27 8.44 0.97
CA ASN A 352 5.59 9.03 0.76
C ASN A 352 5.49 10.12 -0.33
N ASN A 353 5.95 11.33 -0.05
CA ASN A 353 5.90 12.43 -1.03
C ASN A 353 7.25 13.13 -1.13
N PHE A 354 8.00 12.84 -2.20
CA PHE A 354 9.29 13.47 -2.47
C PHE A 354 9.19 14.84 -3.16
N LYS A 355 7.98 15.25 -3.61
CA LYS A 355 7.74 16.52 -4.31
C LYS A 355 7.25 17.65 -3.40
N LEU A 356 7.19 17.46 -2.08
CA LEU A 356 6.82 18.54 -1.17
C LEU A 356 7.80 19.71 -1.33
N PRO A 357 7.35 20.88 -1.82
CA PRO A 357 8.26 21.97 -2.15
C PRO A 357 8.74 22.66 -0.88
N ASN A 358 10.06 22.77 -0.75
CA ASN A 358 10.80 23.56 0.24
C ASN A 358 10.66 23.14 1.71
N ASN A 359 11.75 22.56 2.23
CA ASN A 359 12.07 22.41 3.64
C ASN A 359 11.04 21.69 4.54
N HIS A 360 11.27 20.38 4.63
CA HIS A 360 11.27 19.62 5.88
C HIS A 360 9.95 19.65 6.67
N ARG A 361 9.18 18.57 6.55
CA ARG A 361 8.83 17.69 7.67
C ARG A 361 7.95 16.56 7.15
N SER A 362 8.23 15.36 7.66
CA SER A 362 7.21 14.33 7.68
C SER A 362 6.13 14.78 8.68
N GLU A 363 4.86 14.52 8.39
CA GLU A 363 3.75 15.03 9.21
C GLU A 363 2.66 13.96 9.37
N TYR A 364 2.31 13.67 10.61
CA TYR A 364 1.09 12.95 10.93
C TYR A 364 -0.15 13.87 10.97
N LYS A 365 -1.22 13.44 10.32
CA LYS A 365 -2.57 14.02 10.33
C LYS A 365 -3.61 12.95 10.62
N PHE A 366 -4.09 12.84 11.86
CA PHE A 366 -5.24 12.02 12.33
C PHE A 366 -5.29 10.53 11.92
N THR A 367 -5.32 10.21 10.63
CA THR A 367 -5.33 8.85 10.06
C THR A 367 -4.36 8.74 8.89
N ARG A 368 -3.40 9.67 8.79
CA ARG A 368 -2.51 9.82 7.65
C ARG A 368 -1.12 10.19 8.12
N ILE A 369 -0.11 9.56 7.53
CA ILE A 369 1.30 9.90 7.71
C ILE A 369 1.84 10.32 6.34
N ASP A 370 2.25 11.57 6.21
CA ASP A 370 2.95 12.07 5.03
C ASP A 370 4.45 12.08 5.31
N CYS A 371 5.24 11.18 4.72
CA CYS A 371 6.69 11.16 4.90
C CYS A 371 7.44 11.62 3.65
N THR A 372 8.42 12.49 3.86
CA THR A 372 9.38 12.83 2.79
C THR A 372 10.52 11.81 2.69
N ASN A 373 10.76 11.06 3.77
CA ASN A 373 11.85 10.11 3.91
C ASN A 373 11.39 8.89 4.73
N LEU A 374 11.82 7.69 4.34
CA LEU A 374 11.51 6.46 5.08
C LEU A 374 12.13 6.43 6.49
N MET A 375 13.18 7.22 6.75
CA MET A 375 13.78 7.32 8.09
C MET A 375 12.87 7.96 9.14
N ASP A 376 11.94 8.82 8.71
CA ASP A 376 11.02 9.51 9.61
C ASP A 376 9.76 8.68 9.87
N TYR A 377 9.58 7.58 9.12
CA TYR A 377 8.35 6.80 9.17
C TYR A 377 7.99 6.31 10.58
N ILE A 378 8.95 5.73 11.29
CA ILE A 378 8.73 5.26 12.67
C ILE A 378 8.53 6.42 13.65
N HIS A 379 9.12 7.59 13.38
CA HIS A 379 8.89 8.80 14.16
C HIS A 379 7.42 9.24 14.04
N GLU A 380 6.93 9.42 12.81
CA GLU A 380 5.53 9.81 12.56
C GLU A 380 4.53 8.73 12.99
N TYR A 381 4.87 7.46 12.82
CA TYR A 381 4.02 6.37 13.31
C TYR A 381 3.92 6.36 14.83
N THR A 382 5.03 6.63 15.54
CA THR A 382 4.99 6.80 16.99
C THR A 382 4.07 7.96 17.35
N HIS A 383 4.10 9.05 16.59
CA HIS A 383 3.14 10.13 16.79
C HIS A 383 1.70 9.63 16.63
N ALA A 384 1.41 8.93 15.53
CA ALA A 384 0.08 8.44 15.23
C ALA A 384 -0.54 7.54 16.31
N VAL A 385 0.27 6.64 16.90
CA VAL A 385 -0.23 5.68 17.89
C VAL A 385 -0.27 6.24 19.32
N THR A 386 0.45 7.35 19.60
CA THR A 386 0.56 7.91 20.96
C THR A 386 -0.24 9.19 21.17
N PHE A 387 -0.48 10.00 20.13
CA PHE A 387 -1.21 11.27 20.21
C PHE A 387 -2.64 11.15 19.67
N LYS A 388 -3.60 10.75 20.52
CA LYS A 388 -5.03 11.01 20.26
C LYS A 388 -5.39 12.44 20.71
N ILE A 389 -5.95 13.22 19.79
CA ILE A 389 -6.08 14.69 19.74
C ILE A 389 -6.65 15.40 20.98
N ASP A 390 -7.33 14.69 21.88
CA ASP A 390 -8.00 15.33 23.02
C ASP A 390 -7.24 15.24 24.35
N ARG A 391 -6.04 14.63 24.38
CA ARG A 391 -5.46 14.18 25.66
C ARG A 391 -4.23 14.91 26.18
N ILE A 392 -3.56 15.77 25.41
CA ILE A 392 -2.17 16.06 25.74
C ILE A 392 -1.85 17.57 25.80
N LYS A 393 -1.49 18.04 27.00
CA LYS A 393 -0.81 19.32 27.28
C LYS A 393 0.67 19.06 27.63
N THR A 394 1.39 18.35 26.77
CA THR A 394 2.80 18.03 27.03
C THR A 394 3.74 18.93 26.28
N ASP A 395 4.93 19.05 26.83
CA ASP A 395 6.07 19.74 26.24
C ASP A 395 6.59 18.98 24.99
N GLU A 396 7.00 19.72 23.96
CA GLU A 396 7.49 19.18 22.68
C GLU A 396 8.69 18.24 22.87
N ILE A 397 9.53 18.47 23.89
CA ILE A 397 10.70 17.63 24.20
C ILE A 397 10.29 16.21 24.56
N ILE A 398 9.14 16.05 25.23
CA ILE A 398 8.61 14.74 25.63
C ILE A 398 7.93 14.08 24.43
N THR A 399 7.22 14.84 23.60
CA THR A 399 6.49 14.30 22.44
C THR A 399 7.41 13.89 21.30
N ASP A 400 8.25 14.82 20.83
CA ASP A 400 9.24 14.53 19.78
C ASP A 400 10.36 13.65 20.30
N GLY A 401 10.68 13.77 21.61
CA GLY A 401 11.66 12.92 22.27
C GLY A 401 11.28 11.44 22.21
N ILE A 402 10.04 11.06 22.54
CA ILE A 402 9.65 9.66 22.45
C ILE A 402 9.56 9.15 21.01
N ALA A 403 9.05 9.97 20.09
CA ALA A 403 8.95 9.60 18.68
C ALA A 403 10.35 9.37 18.08
N GLN A 404 11.30 10.26 18.37
CA GLN A 404 12.68 10.12 17.91
C GLN A 404 13.44 9.01 18.66
N TYR A 405 13.13 8.75 19.93
CA TYR A 405 13.66 7.59 20.67
C TYR A 405 13.24 6.27 20.01
N CYS A 406 11.95 6.12 19.70
CA CYS A 406 11.43 4.95 18.99
C CYS A 406 12.08 4.81 17.61
N ALA A 407 12.25 5.91 16.88
CA ALA A 407 12.95 5.89 15.60
C ALA A 407 14.41 5.41 15.74
N TYR A 408 15.16 5.87 16.73
CA TYR A 408 16.54 5.40 16.97
C TYR A 408 16.61 3.94 17.38
N LYS A 409 15.63 3.47 18.15
CA LYS A 409 15.64 2.12 18.70
C LYS A 409 15.15 1.06 17.71
N TYR A 410 14.16 1.40 16.88
CA TYR A 410 13.44 0.42 16.07
C TYR A 410 13.65 0.61 14.57
N SER A 411 13.88 1.83 14.06
CA SER A 411 13.99 2.02 12.60
C SER A 411 15.32 1.50 12.03
N ASN A 412 15.24 0.48 11.19
CA ASN A 412 16.40 -0.04 10.46
C ASN A 412 16.93 0.98 9.46
N TYR A 413 16.06 1.73 8.80
CA TYR A 413 16.51 2.74 7.82
C TYR A 413 17.23 3.90 8.49
N ARG A 414 16.75 4.35 9.65
CA ARG A 414 17.48 5.34 10.45
C ARG A 414 18.85 4.82 10.86
N ARG A 415 18.93 3.58 11.32
CA ARG A 415 20.20 2.93 11.68
C ARG A 415 21.18 2.87 10.50
N ILE A 416 20.72 2.52 9.30
CA ILE A 416 21.56 2.45 8.09
C ILE A 416 22.13 3.83 7.73
N GLU A 417 21.32 4.89 7.79
CA GLU A 417 21.83 6.23 7.49
C GLU A 417 22.76 6.77 8.58
N ASP A 418 22.44 6.52 9.86
CA ASP A 418 23.32 6.92 10.97
C ASP A 418 24.68 6.18 10.90
N LEU A 419 24.68 4.91 10.48
CA LEU A 419 25.90 4.14 10.15
C LEU A 419 26.72 4.79 9.03
N LYS A 420 26.05 5.25 7.97
CA LYS A 420 26.68 5.93 6.84
C LYS A 420 27.26 7.27 7.27
N HIS A 421 26.52 8.07 8.03
CA HIS A 421 27.00 9.32 8.62
C HIS A 421 28.20 9.09 9.54
N LEU A 422 28.20 8.05 10.39
CA LEU A 422 29.38 7.71 11.18
C LEU A 422 30.56 7.36 10.25
N THR A 423 30.34 6.53 9.22
CA THR A 423 31.41 6.12 8.29
C THR A 423 32.01 7.31 7.53
N GLU A 424 31.18 8.23 7.06
CA GLU A 424 31.61 9.49 6.43
C GLU A 424 32.41 10.35 7.42
N SER A 425 31.95 10.45 8.67
CA SER A 425 32.62 11.15 9.77
C SER A 425 34.01 10.56 10.07
N ILE A 426 34.13 9.23 10.07
CA ILE A 426 35.41 8.52 10.25
C ILE A 426 36.39 8.88 9.13
N ASN A 427 35.88 8.99 7.90
CA ASN A 427 36.70 9.23 6.72
C ASN A 427 37.09 10.72 6.54
N SER A 428 36.27 11.66 7.03
CA SER A 428 36.50 13.09 6.82
C SER A 428 37.70 13.64 7.59
N LYS A 429 38.03 13.08 8.77
CA LYS A 429 39.11 13.55 9.68
C LYS A 429 39.04 15.05 10.06
N GLU A 430 37.98 15.75 9.67
CA GLU A 430 37.75 17.15 10.00
C GLU A 430 37.10 17.28 11.38
N TYR A 431 37.33 18.41 12.05
CA TYR A 431 36.75 18.71 13.36
C TYR A 431 35.26 19.09 13.18
N PRO A 432 34.30 18.63 14.01
CA PRO A 432 34.40 17.86 15.26
C PRO A 432 34.35 16.31 15.10
N PHE A 433 34.35 15.79 13.88
CA PHE A 433 34.21 14.35 13.60
C PHE A 433 35.37 13.49 14.11
N LYS A 434 36.56 14.09 14.26
CA LYS A 434 37.72 13.42 14.87
C LYS A 434 37.47 13.03 16.34
N ASP A 435 36.92 13.95 17.14
CA ASP A 435 36.67 13.73 18.58
C ASP A 435 35.55 12.68 18.76
N LEU A 436 34.51 12.76 17.92
CA LEU A 436 33.42 11.79 17.82
C LEU A 436 33.95 10.37 17.60
N TYR A 437 34.81 10.20 16.58
CA TYR A 437 35.40 8.90 16.29
C TYR A 437 36.30 8.39 17.42
N GLN A 438 37.10 9.26 18.03
CA GLN A 438 37.98 8.89 19.12
C GLN A 438 37.19 8.31 20.30
N ILE A 439 36.19 9.03 20.80
CA ILE A 439 35.34 8.57 21.90
C ILE A 439 34.62 7.28 21.52
N TYR A 440 33.99 7.25 20.34
CA TYR A 440 33.25 6.08 19.88
C TYR A 440 34.15 4.83 19.82
N SER A 441 35.33 4.94 19.22
CA SER A 441 36.28 3.83 19.07
C SER A 441 36.88 3.36 20.39
N GLN A 442 37.06 4.24 21.37
CA GLN A 442 37.55 3.88 22.70
C GLN A 442 36.43 3.26 23.57
N TYR A 443 35.20 3.72 23.44
CA TYR A 443 34.05 3.23 24.22
C TYR A 443 33.52 1.89 23.69
N TYR A 444 33.26 1.78 22.38
CA TYR A 444 32.62 0.61 21.76
C TYR A 444 33.60 -0.37 21.09
N GLY A 445 34.87 0.01 20.96
CA GLY A 445 35.82 -0.71 20.13
C GLY A 445 35.68 -0.35 18.65
N LYS A 446 36.61 -0.82 17.82
CA LYS A 446 36.68 -0.48 16.38
C LYS A 446 35.61 -1.15 15.51
N ASP A 447 34.73 -1.94 16.10
CA ASP A 447 33.71 -2.67 15.33
C ASP A 447 32.48 -1.78 15.11
N VAL A 448 32.46 -1.13 13.96
CA VAL A 448 31.36 -0.25 13.52
C VAL A 448 30.17 -1.03 12.95
N SER A 449 30.22 -2.37 12.89
CA SER A 449 29.15 -3.16 12.29
C SER A 449 27.89 -3.29 13.17
N ASN A 450 27.99 -2.93 14.46
CA ASN A 450 26.90 -3.03 15.43
C ASN A 450 26.77 -1.75 16.28
N ILE A 451 26.53 -0.61 15.63
CA ILE A 451 26.33 0.68 16.30
C ILE A 451 25.02 0.65 17.10
N ASP A 452 25.13 0.96 18.39
CA ASP A 452 23.98 1.44 19.16
C ASP A 452 23.72 2.91 18.80
N VAL A 453 22.67 3.15 18.02
CA VAL A 453 22.32 4.47 17.46
C VAL A 453 22.11 5.50 18.56
N ILE A 454 21.49 5.10 19.67
CA ILE A 454 21.26 5.99 20.82
C ILE A 454 22.59 6.45 21.41
N SER A 455 23.52 5.52 21.65
CA SER A 455 24.83 5.88 22.17
C SER A 455 25.69 6.67 21.19
N PHE A 456 25.56 6.42 19.88
CA PHE A 456 26.20 7.27 18.87
C PHE A 456 25.73 8.71 19.01
N TRP A 457 24.42 8.95 19.05
CA TRP A 457 23.85 10.29 19.24
C TRP A 457 24.14 10.88 20.63
N GLU A 458 24.30 10.05 21.67
CA GLU A 458 24.76 10.50 23.01
C GLU A 458 26.19 11.05 22.97
N ILE A 459 27.09 10.41 22.22
CA ILE A 459 28.46 10.92 21.99
C ILE A 459 28.43 12.19 21.15
N VAL A 460 27.58 12.26 20.11
CA VAL A 460 27.36 13.49 19.32
C VAL A 460 26.91 14.63 20.22
N PHE A 461 25.93 14.39 21.09
CA PHE A 461 25.46 15.36 22.07
C PHE A 461 26.60 15.80 22.99
N TYR A 462 27.35 14.86 23.56
CA TYR A 462 28.48 15.15 24.46
C TYR A 462 29.54 16.04 23.80
N VAL A 463 30.02 15.68 22.61
CA VAL A 463 31.07 16.44 21.89
C VAL A 463 30.59 17.86 21.60
N ASN A 464 29.39 18.00 21.04
CA ASN A 464 28.86 19.31 20.70
C ASN A 464 28.60 20.15 21.97
N TYR A 465 28.11 19.54 23.05
CA TYR A 465 27.79 20.25 24.30
C TYR A 465 29.07 20.75 24.98
N ARG A 466 30.14 19.94 24.99
CA ARG A 466 31.45 20.33 25.54
C ARG A 466 32.10 21.47 24.76
N GLN A 467 31.86 21.56 23.44
CA GLN A 467 32.44 22.59 22.57
C GLN A 467 31.69 23.92 22.64
N ASP A 468 30.37 23.89 22.49
CA ASP A 468 29.55 25.10 22.34
C ASP A 468 28.78 25.48 23.59
N GLY A 469 28.81 24.65 24.64
CA GLY A 469 28.39 24.90 26.02
C GLY A 469 26.91 25.19 26.25
N LYS A 470 26.17 25.66 25.23
CA LYS A 470 24.78 26.14 25.30
C LYS A 470 24.02 26.13 23.96
N ILE A 471 24.68 26.20 22.81
CA ILE A 471 23.99 26.37 21.50
C ILE A 471 23.00 25.24 21.18
N ILE A 472 23.26 24.01 21.63
CA ILE A 472 22.36 22.86 21.47
C ILE A 472 21.06 23.05 22.26
N LEU A 473 21.12 23.68 23.43
CA LEU A 473 19.97 23.91 24.30
C LEU A 473 19.17 25.16 23.92
N GLU A 474 19.76 26.06 23.13
CA GLU A 474 19.14 27.33 22.71
C GLU A 474 18.46 27.23 21.33
N ASN A 475 18.75 26.19 20.54
CA ASN A 475 18.07 25.90 19.29
C ASN A 475 16.98 24.84 19.53
N GLU A 476 15.71 25.29 19.59
CA GLU A 476 14.54 24.43 19.86
C GLU A 476 14.48 23.18 18.95
N TYR A 477 14.84 23.30 17.67
CA TYR A 477 14.86 22.16 16.75
C TYR A 477 15.93 21.14 17.11
N ILE A 478 17.17 21.58 17.36
CA ILE A 478 18.25 20.65 17.74
C ILE A 478 17.95 20.06 19.13
N TYR A 479 17.37 20.85 20.02
CA TYR A 479 17.03 20.44 21.37
C TYR A 479 15.96 19.34 21.39
N ASN A 480 14.84 19.52 20.68
CA ASN A 480 13.77 18.52 20.67
C ASN A 480 14.19 17.20 20.01
N TYR A 481 14.93 17.26 18.89
CA TYR A 481 15.30 16.09 18.09
C TYR A 481 16.65 15.45 18.44
N SER A 482 17.49 16.10 19.27
CA SER A 482 18.77 15.54 19.73
C SER A 482 18.79 15.29 21.23
N PHE A 483 18.35 16.24 22.06
CA PHE A 483 18.30 16.05 23.51
C PHE A 483 17.08 15.22 23.92
N GLY A 484 15.89 15.55 23.41
CA GLY A 484 14.64 14.86 23.73
C GLY A 484 14.71 13.32 23.70
N PRO A 485 15.17 12.67 22.60
CA PRO A 485 15.26 11.22 22.53
C PRO A 485 16.26 10.59 23.50
N LEU A 486 17.40 11.26 23.74
CA LEU A 486 18.41 10.77 24.67
C LEU A 486 17.96 10.91 26.12
N PHE A 487 17.32 12.03 26.43
CA PHE A 487 16.72 12.26 27.74
C PHE A 487 15.58 11.27 28.00
N THR A 488 14.77 10.98 27.00
CA THR A 488 13.75 9.92 27.05
C THR A 488 14.38 8.56 27.34
N ASN A 489 15.45 8.19 26.64
CA ASN A 489 16.21 6.96 26.92
C ASN A 489 16.71 6.92 28.37
N TYR A 490 17.28 8.02 28.86
CA TYR A 490 17.77 8.14 30.23
C TYR A 490 16.66 7.94 31.27
N LEU A 491 15.51 8.61 31.09
CA LEU A 491 14.35 8.48 31.97
C LEU A 491 13.85 7.04 32.01
N ILE A 492 13.64 6.41 30.85
CA ILE A 492 13.18 5.03 30.77
C ILE A 492 14.18 4.07 31.42
N SER A 493 15.47 4.23 31.13
CA SER A 493 16.52 3.33 31.61
C SER A 493 16.73 3.39 33.12
N ASN A 494 16.61 4.58 33.73
CA ASN A 494 16.88 4.78 35.15
C ASN A 494 15.63 4.71 36.04
N TYR A 495 14.45 5.05 35.49
CA TYR A 495 13.22 5.21 36.26
C TYR A 495 12.08 4.29 35.82
N GLY A 496 12.23 3.63 34.66
CA GLY A 496 11.26 2.68 34.12
C GLY A 496 10.19 3.33 33.23
N ILE A 497 9.72 2.56 32.25
CA ILE A 497 8.74 3.00 31.25
C ILE A 497 7.41 3.46 31.87
N ASP A 498 6.92 2.79 32.93
CA ASP A 498 5.65 3.13 33.58
C ASP A 498 5.63 4.58 34.11
N LYS A 499 6.75 5.03 34.69
CA LYS A 499 6.89 6.42 35.18
C LYS A 499 6.98 7.40 34.02
N TYR A 500 7.72 7.06 32.98
CA TYR A 500 7.81 7.89 31.77
C TYR A 500 6.44 8.10 31.14
N VAL A 501 5.69 7.01 30.91
CA VAL A 501 4.33 7.05 30.35
C VAL A 501 3.42 7.91 31.21
N SER A 502 3.54 7.83 32.55
CA SER A 502 2.71 8.65 33.44
C SER A 502 2.94 10.15 33.24
N VAL A 503 4.20 10.58 33.05
CA VAL A 503 4.56 11.97 32.74
C VAL A 503 4.21 12.37 31.31
N PHE A 504 4.31 11.43 30.38
CA PHE A 504 3.89 11.63 28.99
C PHE A 504 2.37 11.92 28.89
N ASN A 505 1.55 11.46 29.83
CA ASN A 505 0.12 11.80 29.82
C ASN A 505 -0.16 13.21 30.36
N ASP A 506 0.56 13.59 31.42
CA ASP A 506 0.43 14.92 32.01
C ASP A 506 1.80 15.43 32.47
N PHE A 507 2.37 16.33 31.67
CA PHE A 507 3.67 16.91 31.98
C PHE A 507 3.63 17.74 33.28
N ALA A 508 2.46 18.23 33.71
CA ALA A 508 2.34 18.93 34.99
C ALA A 508 2.67 18.01 36.18
N ASP A 509 2.53 16.70 36.02
CA ASP A 509 2.84 15.70 37.04
C ASP A 509 4.31 15.26 37.05
N PHE A 510 5.18 15.89 36.23
CA PHE A 510 6.61 15.56 36.17
C PHE A 510 7.25 15.47 37.56
N TYR A 511 7.02 16.49 38.39
CA TYR A 511 7.54 16.53 39.76
C TYR A 511 6.95 15.41 40.65
N ILE A 512 5.69 15.04 40.44
CA ILE A 512 5.02 14.00 41.21
C ILE A 512 5.71 12.64 40.99
N TYR A 513 6.05 12.32 39.74
CA TYR A 513 6.63 11.02 39.40
C TYR A 513 8.14 10.94 39.62
N TYR A 514 8.88 12.02 39.35
CA TYR A 514 10.34 12.05 39.47
C TYR A 514 10.87 12.66 40.77
N GLN A 515 10.02 13.34 41.56
CA GLN A 515 10.39 14.05 42.80
C GLN A 515 11.51 15.10 42.58
N LYS A 516 11.65 15.57 41.34
CA LYS A 516 12.65 16.53 40.85
C LYS A 516 11.99 17.42 39.81
N SER A 517 12.46 18.67 39.69
CA SER A 517 12.00 19.53 38.60
C SER A 517 12.55 19.04 37.26
N PHE A 518 11.93 19.47 36.15
CA PHE A 518 12.42 19.15 34.81
C PHE A 518 13.88 19.63 34.61
N GLU A 519 14.20 20.84 35.07
CA GLU A 519 15.56 21.39 34.97
C GLU A 519 16.59 20.61 35.82
N ASP A 520 16.21 20.16 37.02
CA ASP A 520 17.08 19.33 37.85
C ASP A 520 17.38 17.98 37.16
N MET A 521 16.35 17.36 36.57
CA MET A 521 16.49 16.11 35.83
C MET A 521 17.34 16.27 34.56
N LYS A 522 17.17 17.38 33.86
CA LYS A 522 17.98 17.73 32.69
C LYS A 522 19.44 17.88 33.06
N GLN A 523 19.74 18.61 34.14
CA GLN A 523 21.12 18.76 34.61
C GLN A 523 21.72 17.42 35.04
N GLU A 524 20.95 16.58 35.73
CA GLU A 524 21.37 15.24 36.11
C GLU A 524 21.71 14.36 34.89
N TYR A 525 20.92 14.42 33.82
CA TYR A 525 21.25 13.72 32.58
C TYR A 525 22.53 14.25 31.92
N ILE A 526 22.72 15.59 31.89
CA ILE A 526 23.95 16.18 31.38
C ILE A 526 25.16 15.68 32.19
N ASP A 527 25.08 15.73 33.52
CA ASP A 527 26.14 15.25 34.40
C ASP A 527 26.43 13.76 34.18
N TYR A 528 25.39 12.94 34.00
CA TYR A 528 25.51 11.51 33.66
C TYR A 528 26.27 11.28 32.34
N VAL A 529 25.97 12.04 31.29
CA VAL A 529 26.65 11.91 29.99
C VAL A 529 28.13 12.30 30.11
N PHE A 530 28.43 13.39 30.84
CA PHE A 530 29.81 13.82 31.07
C PHE A 530 30.60 12.80 31.89
N GLU A 531 30.03 12.27 32.97
CA GLU A 531 30.65 11.21 33.77
C GLU A 531 30.97 9.97 32.91
N LYS A 532 30.07 9.65 31.96
CA LYS A 532 30.23 8.51 31.06
C LYS A 532 31.33 8.71 30.01
N TYR A 533 31.49 9.90 29.44
CA TYR A 533 32.36 10.10 28.27
C TYR A 533 33.65 10.91 28.50
N ASP A 534 33.78 11.64 29.61
CA ASP A 534 34.95 12.49 29.88
C ASP A 534 36.28 11.75 29.80
N MET A 535 36.32 10.51 30.32
CA MET A 535 37.54 9.70 30.35
C MET A 535 38.08 9.31 28.96
N TYR A 536 37.25 9.40 27.92
CA TYR A 536 37.59 9.05 26.54
C TYR A 536 37.94 10.27 25.68
N TYR A 537 37.74 11.48 26.22
CA TYR A 537 38.06 12.73 25.54
C TYR A 537 39.52 13.17 25.82
N GLU A 538 40.04 12.86 27.01
CA GLU A 538 41.34 13.35 27.48
C GLU A 538 42.54 12.43 27.15
N ASN A 539 42.28 11.27 26.54
CA ASN A 539 43.28 10.28 26.08
C ASN A 539 43.28 10.15 24.57
#